data_AF-A0A0Q8MZP3-F1
#
_entry.id   AF-A0A0Q8MZP3-F1
#
_cell.length_a   1.000
_cell.length_b   1.000
_cell.length_c   1.000
_cell.angle_alpha   90.00
_cell.angle_beta   90.00
_cell.angle_gamma   90.00
#
_symmetry.space_group_name_H-M   'P 1'
#
loop_
_entity.id
_entity.type
_entity.pdbx_description
1 polymer ?
#
loop_
_entity_poly.entity_id
_entity_poly.type
_entity_poly.pdbx_seq_one_letter_code
_entity_poly.pdbx_strand_id
1 'polypeptide(L)'
;MTHVSDTPLFRFGIVADPQYADIEPHMAMNRYYAASLGKLADAIDVFNGEDLSFVMTLGDIIDRDFRSFDDILPVYGKSRQEVLFLLGNHDFSVAPDHLPSVAERVGLASPYYSFVRHGWRFVVLNGNEVSTFAPPVGHPHRALAASMLADLRAKGAINAQDWNAALSDEQFAWLEGEIKAAAAAGERVIVMNHYPVYPPNEHDCWDRERIIGLLTANDCVAAYFNGHNHAGNFGKLGGCYFVNFKGMVDTESENTFAVVEVWVDRLEIRGFGREDDRTLPL
;
A
#
# COMPACT_ATOMS: atom_id res chain seq x y z
N MET A 1 -30.36 -19.97 4.86
CA MET A 1 -29.75 -20.06 3.52
C MET A 1 -29.26 -18.67 3.19
N THR A 2 -27.96 -18.42 3.39
CA THR A 2 -27.35 -17.16 2.94
C THR A 2 -27.35 -17.19 1.42
N HIS A 3 -28.03 -16.22 0.80
CA HIS A 3 -27.94 -16.03 -0.65
C HIS A 3 -26.49 -15.66 -0.96
N VAL A 4 -25.74 -16.56 -1.56
CA VAL A 4 -24.48 -16.23 -2.23
C VAL A 4 -24.89 -15.37 -3.42
N SER A 5 -24.44 -14.11 -3.45
CA SER A 5 -24.67 -13.24 -4.60
C SER A 5 -23.93 -13.81 -5.81
N ASP A 6 -24.58 -13.86 -6.97
CA ASP A 6 -23.95 -14.28 -8.24
C ASP A 6 -23.09 -13.16 -8.87
N THR A 7 -23.10 -11.96 -8.28
CA THR A 7 -22.30 -10.80 -8.74
C THR A 7 -21.61 -10.07 -7.58
N PRO A 8 -20.40 -9.52 -7.78
CA PRO A 8 -19.74 -8.70 -6.77
C PRO A 8 -20.47 -7.38 -6.55
N LEU A 9 -20.38 -6.84 -5.33
CA LEU A 9 -20.90 -5.53 -4.95
C LEU A 9 -20.20 -4.41 -5.72
N PHE A 10 -18.88 -4.53 -5.85
CA PHE A 10 -18.02 -3.67 -6.65
C PHE A 10 -16.63 -4.28 -6.79
N ARG A 11 -15.77 -3.67 -7.62
CA ARG A 11 -14.40 -4.12 -7.90
C ARG A 11 -13.43 -2.96 -7.88
N PHE A 12 -12.16 -3.21 -7.61
CA PHE A 12 -11.09 -2.21 -7.74
C PHE A 12 -9.76 -2.85 -8.14
N GLY A 13 -8.92 -2.09 -8.83
CA GLY A 13 -7.57 -2.52 -9.23
C GLY A 13 -6.54 -2.26 -8.14
N ILE A 14 -5.51 -3.11 -8.06
CA ILE A 14 -4.36 -2.94 -7.17
C ILE A 14 -3.07 -3.06 -7.95
N VAL A 15 -2.17 -2.11 -7.71
CA VAL A 15 -0.76 -2.14 -8.14
C VAL A 15 0.11 -1.92 -6.91
N ALA A 16 1.24 -2.63 -6.81
CA ALA A 16 2.21 -2.45 -5.75
C ALA A 16 3.62 -2.37 -6.34
N ASP A 17 4.42 -1.44 -5.81
CA ASP A 17 5.83 -1.26 -6.12
C ASP A 17 6.18 -1.24 -7.63
N PRO A 18 5.58 -0.35 -8.45
CA PRO A 18 6.09 -0.09 -9.81
C PRO A 18 7.57 0.27 -9.80
N GLN A 19 8.03 1.04 -8.81
CA GLN A 19 9.40 1.51 -8.63
C GLN A 19 10.07 1.94 -9.94
N TYR A 20 9.43 2.84 -10.68
CA TYR A 20 10.01 3.30 -11.95
C TYR A 20 11.25 4.18 -11.73
N ALA A 21 12.27 3.95 -12.56
CA ALA A 21 13.38 4.86 -12.82
C ALA A 21 14.03 4.50 -14.17
N ASP A 22 14.50 5.51 -14.91
CA ASP A 22 15.26 5.32 -16.16
C ASP A 22 16.71 4.93 -15.88
N ILE A 23 16.89 3.72 -15.33
CA ILE A 23 18.19 3.16 -14.97
C ILE A 23 18.27 1.67 -15.33
N GLU A 24 19.50 1.17 -15.42
CA GLU A 24 19.77 -0.24 -15.68
C GLU A 24 19.18 -1.16 -14.58
N PRO A 25 18.77 -2.39 -14.93
CA PRO A 25 18.24 -3.37 -13.97
C PRO A 25 19.22 -3.71 -12.84
N HIS A 26 18.68 -3.97 -11.65
CA HIS A 26 19.45 -4.53 -10.54
C HIS A 26 19.38 -6.06 -10.57
N MET A 27 20.26 -6.69 -11.35
CA MET A 27 20.25 -8.13 -11.63
C MET A 27 20.22 -9.03 -10.39
N ALA A 28 20.98 -8.70 -9.35
CA ALA A 28 21.03 -9.53 -8.13
C ALA A 28 19.73 -9.53 -7.30
N MET A 29 18.91 -8.48 -7.46
CA MET A 29 17.58 -8.37 -6.83
C MET A 29 16.47 -8.65 -7.84
N ASN A 30 16.83 -8.96 -9.08
CA ASN A 30 15.89 -9.19 -10.17
C ASN A 30 14.91 -8.02 -10.41
N ARG A 31 15.37 -6.76 -10.29
CA ARG A 31 14.54 -5.55 -10.45
C ARG A 31 14.81 -4.85 -11.78
N TYR A 32 13.75 -4.51 -12.51
CA TYR A 32 13.81 -3.92 -13.86
C TYR A 32 13.05 -2.59 -13.89
N TYR A 33 13.67 -1.54 -13.37
CA TYR A 33 13.06 -0.22 -13.12
C TYR A 33 12.44 0.42 -14.36
N ALA A 34 13.16 0.47 -15.48
CA ALA A 34 12.65 1.10 -16.70
C ALA A 34 11.49 0.29 -17.34
N ALA A 35 11.44 -1.02 -17.13
CA ALA A 35 10.39 -1.88 -17.66
C ALA A 35 9.02 -1.62 -17.00
N SER A 36 9.00 -0.99 -15.82
CA SER A 36 7.78 -0.68 -15.08
C SER A 36 6.81 0.21 -15.85
N LEU A 37 7.27 1.07 -16.78
CA LEU A 37 6.35 1.84 -17.63
C LEU A 37 5.50 0.93 -18.53
N GLY A 38 6.12 -0.08 -19.15
CA GLY A 38 5.43 -1.04 -20.00
C GLY A 38 4.50 -1.92 -19.18
N LYS A 39 4.99 -2.46 -18.06
CA LYS A 39 4.19 -3.27 -17.13
C LYS A 39 2.98 -2.52 -16.60
N LEU A 40 3.16 -1.26 -16.19
CA LEU A 40 2.05 -0.44 -15.73
C LEU A 40 1.06 -0.16 -16.86
N ALA A 41 1.54 0.13 -18.07
CA ALA A 41 0.65 0.35 -19.22
C ALA A 41 -0.22 -0.89 -19.51
N ASP A 42 0.36 -2.09 -19.48
CA ASP A 42 -0.37 -3.35 -19.65
C ASP A 42 -1.41 -3.55 -18.54
N ALA A 43 -1.07 -3.24 -17.29
CA ALA A 43 -2.00 -3.32 -16.16
C ALA A 43 -3.17 -2.33 -16.32
N ILE A 44 -2.88 -1.08 -16.72
CA ILE A 44 -3.90 -0.07 -17.00
C ILE A 44 -4.81 -0.49 -18.16
N ASP A 45 -4.27 -1.13 -19.21
CA ASP A 45 -5.08 -1.64 -20.31
C ASP A 45 -6.04 -2.75 -19.87
N VAL A 46 -5.60 -3.65 -18.98
CA VAL A 46 -6.47 -4.65 -18.36
C VAL A 46 -7.55 -3.97 -17.51
N PHE A 47 -7.17 -3.02 -16.65
CA PHE A 47 -8.13 -2.27 -15.83
C PHE A 47 -9.15 -1.49 -16.67
N ASN A 48 -8.74 -0.91 -17.80
CA ASN A 48 -9.61 -0.19 -18.72
C ASN A 48 -10.68 -1.07 -19.39
N GLY A 49 -10.48 -2.40 -19.39
CA GLY A 49 -11.44 -3.40 -19.84
C GLY A 49 -12.42 -3.89 -18.76
N GLU A 50 -12.24 -3.46 -17.51
CA GLU A 50 -13.01 -3.88 -16.35
C GLU A 50 -13.89 -2.74 -15.81
N ASP A 51 -15.02 -3.09 -15.18
CA ASP A 51 -15.85 -2.16 -14.44
C ASP A 51 -15.32 -2.04 -12.99
N LEU A 52 -14.36 -1.14 -12.80
CA LEU A 52 -13.69 -0.91 -11.51
C LEU A 52 -14.12 0.44 -10.92
N SER A 53 -14.40 0.48 -9.62
CA SER A 53 -14.71 1.71 -8.89
C SER A 53 -13.51 2.65 -8.79
N PHE A 54 -12.30 2.10 -8.70
CA PHE A 54 -11.02 2.82 -8.65
C PHE A 54 -9.85 1.86 -8.89
N VAL A 55 -8.65 2.40 -9.05
CA VAL A 55 -7.37 1.69 -9.00
C VAL A 55 -6.53 2.29 -7.87
N MET A 56 -5.95 1.45 -7.01
CA MET A 56 -5.09 1.89 -5.91
C MET A 56 -3.65 1.42 -6.14
N THR A 57 -2.69 2.34 -6.06
CA THR A 57 -1.26 2.01 -6.02
C THR A 57 -0.74 2.07 -4.59
N LEU A 58 -0.17 0.96 -4.11
CA LEU A 58 0.25 0.74 -2.72
C LEU A 58 1.67 1.27 -2.43
N GLY A 59 2.02 2.43 -2.99
CA GLY A 59 3.31 3.08 -2.79
C GLY A 59 4.40 2.61 -3.74
N ASP A 60 5.57 3.26 -3.58
CA ASP A 60 6.76 3.00 -4.37
C ASP A 60 6.49 3.14 -5.88
N ILE A 61 5.89 4.26 -6.24
CA ILE A 61 5.53 4.60 -7.63
C ILE A 61 6.83 4.78 -8.43
N ILE A 62 7.81 5.47 -7.85
CA ILE A 62 9.16 5.62 -8.39
C ILE A 62 10.18 4.91 -7.50
N ASP A 63 11.33 4.54 -8.06
CA ASP A 63 12.47 4.03 -7.26
C ASP A 63 13.30 5.16 -6.66
N ARG A 64 13.51 6.23 -7.45
CA ARG A 64 14.31 7.42 -7.12
C ARG A 64 14.09 8.53 -8.14
N ASP A 65 14.68 9.70 -7.87
CA ASP A 65 14.65 10.92 -8.71
C ASP A 65 13.23 11.46 -8.91
N PHE A 66 13.02 12.70 -8.47
CA PHE A 66 11.70 13.34 -8.53
C PHE A 66 11.16 13.46 -9.96
N ARG A 67 12.05 13.49 -10.97
CA ARG A 67 11.65 13.52 -12.38
C ARG A 67 11.05 12.21 -12.87
N SER A 68 11.31 11.08 -12.20
CA SER A 68 10.70 9.80 -12.56
C SER A 68 9.16 9.84 -12.50
N PHE A 69 8.59 10.73 -11.68
CA PHE A 69 7.15 11.01 -11.69
C PHE A 69 6.65 11.58 -13.02
N ASP A 70 7.48 12.36 -13.72
CA ASP A 70 7.13 12.98 -15.01
C ASP A 70 6.88 11.92 -16.09
N ASP A 71 7.54 10.76 -15.99
CA ASP A 71 7.45 9.67 -16.96
C ASP A 71 6.34 8.67 -16.62
N ILE A 72 6.20 8.30 -15.34
CA ILE A 72 5.22 7.26 -14.93
C ILE A 72 3.80 7.79 -14.75
N LEU A 73 3.61 9.03 -14.27
CA LEU A 73 2.25 9.57 -14.05
C LEU A 73 1.44 9.70 -15.35
N PRO A 74 2.00 10.05 -16.52
CA PRO A 74 1.29 9.98 -17.79
C PRO A 74 0.76 8.57 -18.16
N VAL A 75 1.37 7.49 -17.65
CA VAL A 75 0.86 6.13 -17.86
C VAL A 75 -0.41 5.93 -17.05
N TYR A 76 -0.43 6.32 -15.78
CA TYR A 76 -1.64 6.33 -14.95
C TYR A 76 -2.75 7.20 -15.54
N GLY A 77 -2.41 8.33 -16.16
CA GLY A 77 -3.36 9.22 -16.83
C GLY A 77 -4.14 8.61 -18.00
N LYS A 78 -3.78 7.40 -18.44
CA LYS A 78 -4.53 6.63 -19.45
C LYS A 78 -5.63 5.76 -18.85
N SER A 79 -5.72 5.66 -17.52
CA SER A 79 -6.81 4.95 -16.85
C SER A 79 -8.15 5.64 -17.09
N ARG A 80 -9.20 4.83 -17.30
CA ARG A 80 -10.60 5.27 -17.38
C ARG A 80 -11.24 5.39 -16.01
N GLN A 81 -10.57 4.88 -14.98
CA GLN A 81 -11.04 4.84 -13.60
C GLN A 81 -10.30 5.88 -12.75
N GLU A 82 -10.87 6.17 -11.58
CA GLU A 82 -10.18 6.99 -10.58
C GLU A 82 -8.91 6.26 -10.12
N VAL A 83 -7.75 6.91 -10.24
CA VAL A 83 -6.48 6.40 -9.74
C VAL A 83 -6.17 7.07 -8.40
N LEU A 84 -5.96 6.24 -7.38
CA LEU A 84 -5.65 6.62 -6.02
C LEU A 84 -4.25 6.12 -5.65
N PHE A 85 -3.59 6.88 -4.79
CA PHE A 85 -2.22 6.61 -4.37
C PHE A 85 -2.13 6.60 -2.85
N LEU A 86 -1.25 5.74 -2.36
CA LEU A 86 -0.49 5.98 -1.12
C LEU A 86 1.00 6.00 -1.49
N LEU A 87 1.84 6.49 -0.58
CA LEU A 87 3.27 6.65 -0.81
C LEU A 87 4.08 5.55 -0.08
N GLY A 88 5.15 5.08 -0.71
CA GLY A 88 6.14 4.17 -0.13
C GLY A 88 7.47 4.85 0.15
N ASN A 89 8.46 4.12 0.68
CA ASN A 89 9.75 4.72 1.04
C ASN A 89 10.53 5.22 -0.18
N HIS A 90 10.43 4.54 -1.33
CA HIS A 90 11.16 4.94 -2.53
C HIS A 90 10.61 6.22 -3.17
N ASP A 91 9.33 6.55 -2.95
CA ASP A 91 8.77 7.84 -3.39
C ASP A 91 9.48 9.05 -2.73
N PHE A 92 10.14 8.81 -1.58
CA PHE A 92 10.95 9.79 -0.86
C PHE A 92 12.45 9.67 -1.14
N SER A 93 12.89 8.79 -2.04
CA SER A 93 14.28 8.69 -2.53
C SER A 93 14.61 9.81 -3.53
N VAL A 94 14.39 11.06 -3.09
CA VAL A 94 14.53 12.29 -3.86
C VAL A 94 15.44 13.28 -3.13
N ALA A 95 15.82 14.37 -3.81
CA ALA A 95 16.59 15.43 -3.17
C ALA A 95 15.79 16.04 -2.00
N PRO A 96 16.44 16.47 -0.89
CA PRO A 96 15.75 16.99 0.29
C PRO A 96 14.73 18.11 0.01
N ASP A 97 15.03 18.97 -0.97
CA ASP A 97 14.15 20.09 -1.36
C ASP A 97 12.83 19.62 -2.00
N HIS A 98 12.77 18.37 -2.49
CA HIS A 98 11.56 17.77 -3.06
C HIS A 98 10.70 17.02 -2.04
N LEU A 99 11.21 16.70 -0.84
CA LEU A 99 10.46 15.93 0.16
C LEU A 99 9.08 16.53 0.49
N PRO A 100 8.93 17.86 0.67
CA PRO A 100 7.62 18.46 0.93
C PRO A 100 6.63 18.34 -0.23
N SER A 101 7.11 18.11 -1.45
CA SER A 101 6.30 18.12 -2.68
C SER A 101 5.92 16.72 -3.18
N VAL A 102 6.40 15.64 -2.55
CA VAL A 102 6.13 14.25 -3.01
C VAL A 102 4.63 13.95 -3.05
N ALA A 103 3.89 14.26 -1.98
CA ALA A 103 2.45 14.03 -1.92
C ALA A 103 1.68 14.87 -2.97
N GLU A 104 2.03 16.15 -3.10
CA GLU A 104 1.43 17.04 -4.10
C GLU A 104 1.71 16.55 -5.52
N ARG A 105 2.90 15.99 -5.77
CA ARG A 105 3.31 15.52 -7.10
C ARG A 105 2.37 14.47 -7.67
N VAL A 106 1.80 13.63 -6.80
CA VAL A 106 0.83 12.57 -7.14
C VAL A 106 -0.63 13.00 -6.92
N GLY A 107 -0.86 14.29 -6.65
CA GLY A 107 -2.21 14.87 -6.51
C GLY A 107 -2.88 14.66 -5.15
N LEU A 108 -2.14 14.27 -4.12
CA LEU A 108 -2.69 14.07 -2.78
C LEU A 108 -2.79 15.40 -2.03
N ALA A 109 -4.00 15.75 -1.60
CA ALA A 109 -4.25 16.90 -0.71
C ALA A 109 -3.79 16.64 0.73
N SER A 110 -3.74 15.37 1.14
CA SER A 110 -3.26 14.89 2.43
C SER A 110 -2.53 13.56 2.21
N PRO A 111 -1.41 13.30 2.91
CA PRO A 111 -0.63 12.07 2.69
C PRO A 111 -1.33 10.81 3.22
N TYR A 112 -2.35 10.96 4.06
CA TYR A 112 -3.27 9.90 4.48
C TYR A 112 -4.71 10.43 4.42
N TYR A 113 -5.67 9.57 4.13
CA TYR A 113 -7.06 9.93 3.89
C TYR A 113 -7.98 8.72 3.98
N SER A 114 -9.29 8.96 4.04
CA SER A 114 -10.29 7.90 3.96
C SER A 114 -11.39 8.26 2.98
N PHE A 115 -12.05 7.24 2.46
CA PHE A 115 -13.19 7.40 1.57
C PHE A 115 -14.13 6.19 1.67
N VAL A 116 -15.39 6.39 1.27
CA VAL A 116 -16.41 5.34 1.28
C VAL A 116 -16.84 5.01 -0.15
N ARG A 117 -16.98 3.72 -0.44
CA ARG A 117 -17.55 3.17 -1.67
C ARG A 117 -18.45 2.00 -1.28
N HIS A 118 -19.71 2.01 -1.71
CA HIS A 118 -20.64 0.87 -1.55
C HIS A 118 -20.73 0.30 -0.12
N GLY A 119 -20.70 1.15 0.92
CA GLY A 119 -20.77 0.72 2.32
C GLY A 119 -19.45 0.15 2.87
N TRP A 120 -18.35 0.30 2.14
CA TRP A 120 -17.00 -0.01 2.58
C TRP A 120 -16.19 1.27 2.75
N ARG A 121 -15.48 1.38 3.88
CA ARG A 121 -14.51 2.43 4.14
C ARG A 121 -13.12 1.95 3.81
N PHE A 122 -12.41 2.75 3.03
CA PHE A 122 -11.00 2.59 2.77
C PHE A 122 -10.25 3.61 3.60
N VAL A 123 -9.31 3.14 4.42
CA VAL A 123 -8.45 4.02 5.24
C VAL A 123 -7.04 3.89 4.72
N VAL A 124 -6.55 4.95 4.09
CA VAL A 124 -5.24 5.00 3.43
C VAL A 124 -4.26 5.72 4.34
N LEU A 125 -3.23 5.01 4.79
CA LEU A 125 -2.22 5.49 5.73
C LEU A 125 -0.98 6.04 5.02
N ASN A 126 -0.32 6.99 5.67
CA ASN A 126 1.05 7.40 5.38
C ASN A 126 1.99 6.68 6.36
N GLY A 127 2.43 5.49 5.97
CA GLY A 127 3.40 4.74 6.76
C GLY A 127 4.77 5.40 6.90
N ASN A 128 5.09 6.42 6.09
CA ASN A 128 6.41 7.08 6.08
C ASN A 128 6.53 8.22 7.10
N GLU A 129 5.45 8.56 7.79
CA GLU A 129 5.33 9.77 8.61
C GLU A 129 6.37 9.85 9.75
N VAL A 130 6.68 8.71 10.38
CA VAL A 130 7.78 8.58 11.34
C VAL A 130 8.85 7.70 10.72
N SER A 131 9.73 8.34 9.95
CA SER A 131 10.87 7.69 9.30
C SER A 131 12.11 8.58 9.32
N THR A 132 13.26 7.98 9.05
CA THR A 132 14.55 8.70 8.96
C THR A 132 14.76 9.36 7.60
N PHE A 133 13.88 9.11 6.62
CA PHE A 133 14.04 9.54 5.23
C PHE A 133 12.94 10.50 4.74
N ALA A 134 11.66 10.26 5.03
CA ALA A 134 10.57 11.03 4.40
C ALA A 134 10.32 12.41 5.02
N PRO A 135 10.25 12.58 6.36
CA PRO A 135 10.09 13.89 6.95
C PRO A 135 11.26 14.82 6.59
N PRO A 136 11.01 16.12 6.34
CA PRO A 136 12.05 17.09 6.08
C PRO A 136 13.11 17.14 7.19
N VAL A 137 14.33 17.55 6.82
CA VAL A 137 15.43 17.72 7.79
C VAL A 137 15.01 18.69 8.89
N GLY A 138 15.17 18.28 10.15
CA GLY A 138 14.77 19.05 11.33
C GLY A 138 13.33 18.79 11.82
N HIS A 139 12.52 18.04 11.08
CA HIS A 139 11.18 17.66 11.54
C HIS A 139 11.27 16.73 12.77
N PRO A 140 10.43 16.92 13.82
CA PRO A 140 10.50 16.13 15.06
C PRO A 140 10.33 14.63 14.83
N HIS A 141 9.52 14.22 13.83
CA HIS A 141 9.35 12.81 13.49
C HIS A 141 10.66 12.13 13.04
N ARG A 142 11.61 12.87 12.46
CA ARG A 142 12.89 12.30 12.04
C ARG A 142 13.77 11.93 13.23
N ALA A 143 13.73 12.76 14.28
CA ALA A 143 14.42 12.46 15.54
C ALA A 143 13.74 11.32 16.30
N LEU A 144 12.41 11.29 16.33
CA LEU A 144 11.63 10.18 16.88
C LEU A 144 11.98 8.86 16.17
N ALA A 145 11.98 8.87 14.84
CA ALA A 145 12.32 7.71 14.01
C ALA A 145 13.73 7.17 14.32
N ALA A 146 14.73 8.06 14.44
CA ALA A 146 16.09 7.67 14.81
C ALA A 146 16.14 6.98 16.18
N SER A 147 15.39 7.48 17.17
CA SER A 147 15.29 6.85 18.49
C SER A 147 14.61 5.48 18.41
N MET A 148 13.48 5.38 17.71
CA MET A 148 12.74 4.12 17.57
C MET A 148 13.58 3.04 16.89
N LEU A 149 14.26 3.39 15.80
CA LEU A 149 15.13 2.48 15.08
C LEU A 149 16.32 2.02 15.93
N ALA A 150 16.93 2.92 16.70
CA ALA A 150 18.00 2.56 17.63
C ALA A 150 17.52 1.55 18.70
N ASP A 151 16.33 1.77 19.26
CA ASP A 151 15.73 0.88 20.25
C ASP A 151 15.39 -0.50 19.65
N LEU A 152 14.86 -0.54 18.43
CA LEU A 152 14.56 -1.79 17.72
C LEU A 152 15.85 -2.58 17.41
N ARG A 153 16.90 -1.89 16.96
CA ARG A 153 18.22 -2.49 16.74
C ARG A 153 18.81 -3.06 18.02
N ALA A 154 18.71 -2.32 19.12
CA ALA A 154 19.17 -2.78 20.43
C ALA A 154 18.42 -4.03 20.92
N LYS A 155 17.14 -4.19 20.53
CA LYS A 155 16.32 -5.36 20.82
C LYS A 155 16.50 -6.51 19.81
N GLY A 156 17.28 -6.33 18.75
CA GLY A 156 17.45 -7.32 17.68
C GLY A 156 16.15 -7.59 16.91
N ALA A 157 15.26 -6.60 16.80
CA ALA A 157 14.00 -6.76 16.08
C ALA A 157 14.27 -6.99 14.58
N ILE A 158 13.59 -7.96 13.98
CA ILE A 158 13.79 -8.36 12.58
C ILE A 158 13.53 -7.23 11.58
N ASN A 159 12.63 -6.32 11.94
CA ASN A 159 12.18 -5.21 11.10
C ASN A 159 12.91 -3.88 11.39
N ALA A 160 14.03 -3.93 12.12
CA ALA A 160 14.85 -2.78 12.46
C ALA A 160 15.72 -2.28 11.28
N GLN A 161 15.04 -1.92 10.18
CA GLN A 161 15.64 -1.55 8.91
C GLN A 161 15.48 -0.04 8.65
N ASP A 162 16.48 0.58 8.00
CA ASP A 162 16.46 2.03 7.71
C ASP A 162 15.39 2.42 6.68
N TRP A 163 14.91 1.45 5.89
CA TRP A 163 13.89 1.58 4.87
C TRP A 163 12.48 1.25 5.40
N ASN A 164 12.34 0.98 6.70
CA ASN A 164 11.05 0.87 7.39
C ASN A 164 10.72 2.17 8.13
N ALA A 165 9.49 2.24 8.63
CA ALA A 165 8.95 3.42 9.28
C ALA A 165 7.87 3.05 10.31
N ALA A 166 7.29 4.06 10.96
CA ALA A 166 6.17 3.93 11.87
C ALA A 166 5.10 4.99 11.60
N LEU A 167 3.91 4.79 12.18
CA LEU A 167 2.90 5.83 12.29
C LEU A 167 3.25 6.83 13.41
N SER A 168 2.83 8.08 13.30
CA SER A 168 2.76 8.94 14.48
C SER A 168 1.62 8.53 15.39
N ASP A 169 1.64 8.99 16.65
CA ASP A 169 0.51 8.79 17.56
C ASP A 169 -0.74 9.53 17.08
N GLU A 170 -0.59 10.66 16.38
CA GLU A 170 -1.69 11.42 15.80
C GLU A 170 -2.39 10.63 14.69
N GLN A 171 -1.63 10.08 13.73
CA GLN A 171 -2.21 9.28 12.65
C GLN A 171 -2.77 7.94 13.17
N PHE A 172 -2.15 7.33 14.19
CA PHE A 172 -2.70 6.14 14.83
C PHE A 172 -4.04 6.42 15.52
N ALA A 173 -4.16 7.54 16.24
CA ALA A 173 -5.43 7.97 16.84
C ALA A 173 -6.50 8.31 15.78
N TRP A 174 -6.08 8.92 14.66
CA TRP A 174 -6.96 9.16 13.52
C TRP A 174 -7.49 7.86 12.91
N LEU A 175 -6.64 6.86 12.68
CA LEU A 175 -7.03 5.52 12.24
C LEU A 175 -8.06 4.88 13.19
N GLU A 176 -7.84 4.97 14.50
CA GLU A 176 -8.80 4.49 15.49
C GLU A 176 -10.16 5.21 15.34
N GLY A 177 -10.15 6.53 15.11
CA GLY A 177 -11.34 7.33 14.85
C GLY A 177 -12.11 6.88 13.60
N GLU A 178 -11.41 6.62 12.49
CA GLU A 178 -12.01 6.14 11.25
C GLU A 178 -12.65 4.76 11.41
N ILE A 179 -12.00 3.85 12.13
CA ILE A 179 -12.55 2.51 12.43
C ILE A 179 -13.80 2.63 13.30
N LYS A 180 -13.78 3.47 14.34
CA LYS A 180 -14.95 3.74 15.19
C LYS A 180 -16.12 4.34 14.38
N ALA A 181 -15.83 5.28 13.48
CA ALA A 181 -16.82 5.88 12.60
C ALA A 181 -17.45 4.84 11.65
N ALA A 182 -16.63 3.97 11.05
CA ALA A 182 -17.10 2.88 10.20
C ALA A 182 -18.01 1.92 10.96
N ALA A 183 -17.61 1.49 12.17
CA ALA A 183 -18.42 0.61 13.00
C ALA A 183 -19.78 1.24 13.34
N ALA A 184 -19.81 2.53 13.68
CA ALA A 184 -21.06 3.24 13.96
C ALA A 184 -21.96 3.40 12.72
N ALA A 185 -21.36 3.47 11.53
CA ALA A 185 -22.07 3.54 10.26
C ALA A 185 -22.47 2.16 9.69
N GLY A 186 -22.05 1.06 10.31
CA GLY A 186 -22.27 -0.30 9.79
C GLY A 186 -21.43 -0.60 8.54
N GLU A 187 -20.34 0.12 8.33
CA GLU A 187 -19.42 -0.05 7.22
C GLU A 187 -18.40 -1.17 7.52
N ARG A 188 -17.92 -1.85 6.48
CA ARG A 188 -16.71 -2.69 6.58
C ARG A 188 -15.48 -1.88 6.17
N VAL A 189 -14.32 -2.20 6.74
CA VAL A 189 -13.08 -1.43 6.56
C VAL A 189 -12.02 -2.26 5.86
N ILE A 190 -11.37 -1.66 4.87
CA ILE A 190 -10.06 -2.08 4.37
C ILE A 190 -9.06 -0.97 4.71
N VAL A 191 -8.04 -1.31 5.49
CA VAL A 191 -6.93 -0.41 5.78
C VAL A 191 -5.82 -0.66 4.76
N MET A 192 -5.22 0.41 4.25
CA MET A 192 -4.19 0.36 3.22
C MET A 192 -2.97 1.14 3.70
N ASN A 193 -1.80 0.55 3.54
CA ASN A 193 -0.52 1.19 3.88
C ASN A 193 0.55 0.63 2.94
N HIS A 194 1.72 1.27 2.86
CA HIS A 194 2.82 0.68 2.13
C HIS A 194 3.44 -0.51 2.87
N TYR A 195 3.61 -0.38 4.19
CA TYR A 195 4.33 -1.36 5.01
C TYR A 195 3.43 -2.52 5.47
N PRO A 196 3.89 -3.79 5.37
CA PRO A 196 3.25 -4.91 6.03
C PRO A 196 3.31 -4.77 7.55
N VAL A 197 2.47 -5.55 8.20
CA VAL A 197 2.50 -5.75 9.66
C VAL A 197 2.44 -7.22 10.04
N TYR A 198 1.88 -8.07 9.16
CA TYR A 198 1.64 -9.48 9.42
C TYR A 198 1.53 -10.28 8.11
N PRO A 199 1.93 -11.57 8.07
CA PRO A 199 2.77 -12.27 9.05
C PRO A 199 4.13 -11.61 9.28
N PRO A 200 4.75 -11.81 10.47
CA PRO A 200 6.06 -11.24 10.82
C PRO A 200 7.13 -11.34 9.73
N ASN A 201 7.69 -10.21 9.33
CA ASN A 201 8.75 -10.11 8.34
C ASN A 201 9.71 -8.93 8.64
N GLU A 202 10.91 -8.92 8.05
CA GLU A 202 11.84 -7.80 8.16
C GLU A 202 11.33 -6.50 7.50
N HIS A 203 10.32 -6.58 6.64
CA HIS A 203 9.71 -5.43 5.98
C HIS A 203 8.60 -4.75 6.79
N ASP A 204 8.30 -5.26 7.99
CA ASP A 204 7.16 -4.77 8.74
C ASP A 204 7.36 -3.34 9.28
N CYS A 205 6.27 -2.58 9.32
CA CYS A 205 6.17 -1.33 10.06
C CYS A 205 6.73 -1.50 11.49
N TRP A 206 7.55 -0.57 11.96
CA TRP A 206 8.26 -0.66 13.24
C TRP A 206 7.33 -0.88 14.43
N ASP A 207 6.14 -0.31 14.37
CA ASP A 207 5.08 -0.35 15.36
C ASP A 207 3.96 -1.35 15.00
N ARG A 208 4.27 -2.36 14.17
CA ARG A 208 3.30 -3.38 13.68
C ARG A 208 2.39 -3.96 14.75
N GLU A 209 2.88 -4.20 15.97
CA GLU A 209 2.11 -4.89 17.01
C GLU A 209 0.92 -4.04 17.49
N ARG A 210 1.07 -2.71 17.60
CA ARG A 210 -0.06 -1.83 17.95
C ARG A 210 -1.06 -1.71 16.81
N ILE A 211 -0.60 -1.76 15.56
CA ILE A 211 -1.46 -1.75 14.37
C ILE A 211 -2.27 -3.04 14.34
N ILE A 212 -1.62 -4.21 14.43
CA ILE A 212 -2.30 -5.51 14.52
C ILE A 212 -3.32 -5.51 15.65
N GLY A 213 -2.93 -5.05 16.85
CA GLY A 213 -3.82 -5.00 18.00
C GLY A 213 -5.09 -4.17 17.76
N LEU A 214 -4.95 -2.99 17.15
CA LEU A 214 -6.09 -2.15 16.79
C LEU A 214 -7.00 -2.82 15.74
N LEU A 215 -6.42 -3.34 14.65
CA LEU A 215 -7.19 -3.92 13.56
C LEU A 215 -7.96 -5.18 14.01
N THR A 216 -7.30 -6.06 14.75
CA THR A 216 -7.88 -7.34 15.20
C THR A 216 -8.87 -7.22 16.36
N ALA A 217 -8.92 -6.06 17.03
CA ALA A 217 -9.91 -5.77 18.07
C ALA A 217 -11.25 -5.26 17.50
N ASN A 218 -11.35 -5.04 16.18
CA ASN A 218 -12.52 -4.41 15.56
C ASN A 218 -13.06 -5.27 14.41
N ASP A 219 -14.21 -5.92 14.63
CA ASP A 219 -14.83 -6.84 13.66
C ASP A 219 -15.20 -6.19 12.31
N CYS A 220 -15.39 -4.86 12.28
CA CYS A 220 -15.64 -4.15 11.03
C CYS A 220 -14.41 -4.12 10.11
N VAL A 221 -13.19 -4.32 10.63
CA VAL A 221 -11.96 -4.36 9.85
C VAL A 221 -11.80 -5.72 9.20
N ALA A 222 -12.05 -5.76 7.89
CA ALA A 222 -12.00 -6.98 7.11
C ALA A 222 -10.57 -7.30 6.62
N ALA A 223 -9.83 -6.28 6.19
CA ALA A 223 -8.50 -6.50 5.63
C ALA A 223 -7.52 -5.33 5.81
N TYR A 224 -6.24 -5.65 5.73
CA TYR A 224 -5.10 -4.75 5.65
C TYR A 224 -4.28 -5.06 4.39
N PHE A 225 -4.24 -4.13 3.45
CA PHE A 225 -3.57 -4.27 2.14
C PHE A 225 -2.30 -3.42 2.08
N ASN A 226 -1.21 -4.00 1.57
CA ASN A 226 0.10 -3.35 1.51
C ASN A 226 1.01 -3.88 0.39
N GLY A 227 2.15 -3.21 0.17
CA GLY A 227 3.21 -3.57 -0.79
C GLY A 227 4.54 -3.84 -0.07
N HIS A 228 5.63 -3.21 -0.52
CA HIS A 228 6.95 -3.14 0.13
C HIS A 228 7.76 -4.45 0.17
N ASN A 229 7.21 -5.53 0.73
CA ASN A 229 7.82 -6.86 0.58
C ASN A 229 7.43 -7.46 -0.77
N HIS A 230 8.26 -7.27 -1.79
CA HIS A 230 7.94 -7.65 -3.17
C HIS A 230 7.66 -9.15 -3.37
N ALA A 231 8.11 -10.02 -2.45
CA ALA A 231 7.82 -11.44 -2.49
C ALA A 231 6.35 -11.76 -2.17
N GLY A 232 5.62 -10.78 -1.61
CA GLY A 232 4.29 -10.96 -1.08
C GLY A 232 4.28 -11.65 0.27
N ASN A 233 3.14 -11.59 0.95
CA ASN A 233 2.89 -12.27 2.20
C ASN A 233 1.38 -12.32 2.47
N PHE A 234 0.94 -13.31 3.24
CA PHE A 234 -0.48 -13.49 3.50
C PHE A 234 -0.73 -14.13 4.85
N GLY A 235 -1.69 -13.59 5.60
CA GLY A 235 -2.15 -14.19 6.84
C GLY A 235 -3.53 -13.70 7.27
N LYS A 236 -4.14 -14.40 8.23
CA LYS A 236 -5.37 -13.99 8.90
C LYS A 236 -5.15 -14.02 10.40
N LEU A 237 -5.58 -12.98 11.10
CA LEU A 237 -5.54 -12.91 12.55
C LEU A 237 -6.76 -12.12 13.05
N GLY A 238 -7.44 -12.62 14.09
CA GLY A 238 -8.60 -11.92 14.69
C GLY A 238 -9.70 -11.53 13.70
N GLY A 239 -9.98 -12.37 12.69
CA GLY A 239 -10.96 -12.06 11.64
C GLY A 239 -10.42 -11.19 10.49
N CYS A 240 -9.41 -10.37 10.73
CA CYS A 240 -8.78 -9.50 9.74
C CYS A 240 -7.79 -10.27 8.83
N TYR A 241 -7.87 -10.03 7.53
CA TYR A 241 -6.92 -10.52 6.53
C TYR A 241 -5.78 -9.53 6.32
N PHE A 242 -4.56 -10.03 6.22
CA PHE A 242 -3.37 -9.24 5.92
C PHE A 242 -2.82 -9.72 4.59
N VAL A 243 -2.84 -8.84 3.59
CA VAL A 243 -2.43 -9.15 2.23
C VAL A 243 -1.34 -8.17 1.82
N ASN A 244 -0.14 -8.70 1.60
CA ASN A 244 0.96 -7.98 0.99
C ASN A 244 1.03 -8.41 -0.47
N PHE A 245 0.75 -7.47 -1.36
CA PHE A 245 0.81 -7.66 -2.80
C PHE A 245 2.27 -7.72 -3.26
N LYS A 246 2.54 -8.49 -4.31
CA LYS A 246 3.88 -8.65 -4.88
C LYS A 246 4.26 -7.41 -5.69
N GLY A 247 5.56 -7.09 -5.72
CA GLY A 247 6.05 -5.87 -6.37
C GLY A 247 6.17 -6.01 -7.89
N MET A 248 5.69 -5.00 -8.63
CA MET A 248 5.65 -4.99 -10.10
C MET A 248 7.04 -4.88 -10.75
N VAL A 249 7.96 -4.13 -10.13
CA VAL A 249 9.31 -3.88 -10.67
C VAL A 249 10.14 -5.14 -10.88
N ASP A 250 9.85 -6.19 -10.11
CA ASP A 250 10.58 -7.44 -10.14
C ASP A 250 10.35 -8.23 -11.44
N THR A 251 11.34 -9.02 -11.82
CA THR A 251 11.42 -9.85 -13.04
C THR A 251 11.48 -9.05 -14.34
N GLU A 252 12.11 -9.62 -15.36
CA GLU A 252 12.24 -8.97 -16.66
C GLU A 252 10.90 -8.94 -17.41
N SER A 253 10.20 -10.07 -17.42
CA SER A 253 9.10 -10.33 -18.36
C SER A 253 7.74 -10.61 -17.71
N GLU A 254 7.68 -10.90 -16.41
CA GLU A 254 6.40 -11.11 -15.72
C GLU A 254 5.89 -9.81 -15.11
N ASN A 255 4.60 -9.55 -15.29
CA ASN A 255 3.93 -8.42 -14.67
C ASN A 255 3.36 -8.84 -13.30
N THR A 256 2.87 -7.89 -12.50
CA THR A 256 2.25 -8.16 -11.19
C THR A 256 1.28 -7.06 -10.82
N PHE A 257 -0.01 -7.42 -10.73
CA PHE A 257 -1.10 -6.54 -10.30
C PHE A 257 -2.33 -7.42 -9.98
N ALA A 258 -3.40 -6.83 -9.45
CA ALA A 258 -4.61 -7.56 -9.12
C ALA A 258 -5.90 -6.78 -9.38
N VAL A 259 -7.01 -7.51 -9.51
CA VAL A 259 -8.36 -6.98 -9.36
C VAL A 259 -8.97 -7.59 -8.11
N VAL A 260 -9.44 -6.76 -7.19
CA VAL A 260 -10.18 -7.21 -6.01
C VAL A 260 -11.67 -7.06 -6.28
N GLU A 261 -12.41 -8.15 -6.09
CA GLU A 261 -13.86 -8.17 -6.14
C GLU A 261 -14.42 -8.28 -4.72
N VAL A 262 -15.29 -7.34 -4.36
CA VAL A 262 -15.92 -7.29 -3.04
C VAL A 262 -17.30 -7.92 -3.15
N TRP A 263 -17.55 -8.98 -2.38
CA TRP A 263 -18.83 -9.67 -2.31
C TRP A 263 -19.47 -9.44 -0.95
N VAL A 264 -20.71 -9.89 -0.80
CA VAL A 264 -21.43 -9.80 0.48
C VAL A 264 -20.72 -10.61 1.59
N ASP A 265 -20.09 -11.73 1.21
CA ASP A 265 -19.57 -12.75 2.12
C ASP A 265 -18.08 -13.06 1.95
N ARG A 266 -17.39 -12.39 1.01
CA ARG A 266 -15.95 -12.61 0.77
C ARG A 266 -15.32 -11.45 0.00
N LEU A 267 -13.99 -11.40 0.03
CA LEU A 267 -13.17 -10.71 -0.97
C LEU A 267 -12.58 -11.78 -1.90
N GLU A 268 -12.61 -11.53 -3.22
CA GLU A 268 -11.86 -12.32 -4.19
C GLU A 268 -10.74 -11.44 -4.75
N ILE A 269 -9.51 -11.92 -4.68
CA ILE A 269 -8.36 -11.29 -5.31
C ILE A 269 -8.06 -12.11 -6.54
N ARG A 270 -8.21 -11.52 -7.72
CA ARG A 270 -7.76 -12.09 -8.98
C ARG A 270 -6.40 -11.49 -9.33
N GLY A 271 -5.36 -12.31 -9.23
CA GLY A 271 -3.98 -11.93 -9.49
C GLY A 271 -3.63 -12.02 -10.98
N PHE A 272 -2.69 -11.18 -11.41
CA PHE A 272 -2.13 -11.22 -12.76
C PHE A 272 -0.61 -11.36 -12.69
N GLY A 273 -0.07 -12.19 -13.60
CA GLY A 273 1.35 -12.52 -13.64
C GLY A 273 1.78 -13.24 -12.36
N ARG A 274 2.66 -12.62 -11.55
CA ARG A 274 3.16 -13.25 -10.32
C ARG A 274 2.15 -13.25 -9.18
N GLU A 275 1.14 -12.39 -9.20
CA GLU A 275 0.19 -12.28 -8.07
C GLU A 275 -0.74 -13.50 -8.03
N ASP A 276 -0.99 -14.01 -6.83
CA ASP A 276 -1.81 -15.22 -6.65
C ASP A 276 -3.30 -14.86 -6.55
N ASP A 277 -4.16 -15.74 -7.07
CA ASP A 277 -5.59 -15.69 -6.78
C ASP A 277 -5.85 -16.03 -5.30
N ARG A 278 -6.77 -15.31 -4.65
CA ARG A 278 -7.14 -15.55 -3.23
C ARG A 278 -8.62 -15.33 -2.97
N THR A 279 -9.22 -16.24 -2.20
CA THR A 279 -10.59 -16.08 -1.66
C THR A 279 -10.53 -15.84 -0.15
N LEU A 280 -11.12 -14.74 0.32
CA LEU A 280 -11.09 -14.29 1.72
C LEU A 280 -12.51 -14.22 2.31
N PRO A 281 -13.04 -15.28 2.95
CA PRO A 281 -14.38 -15.27 3.56
C PRO A 281 -14.55 -14.27 4.73
N LEU A 282 -15.66 -13.52 4.71
CA LEU A 282 -15.98 -12.38 5.60
C LEU A 282 -17.10 -12.63 6.61
#